data_AF-A0A5C5XEV0-F1
#
_entry.id   AF-A0A5C5XEV0-F1
#
_cell.length_a   1.000
_cell.length_b   1.000
_cell.length_c   1.000
_cell.angle_alpha   90.00
_cell.angle_beta   90.00
_cell.angle_gamma   90.00
#
_symmetry.space_group_name_H-M   'P 1'
#
loop_
_entity.id
_entity.type
_entity.pdbx_description
1 polymer ?
#
loop_
_entity_poly.entity_id
_entity_poly.type
_entity_poly.pdbx_seq_one_letter_code
_entity_poly.pdbx_strand_id
1 'polypeptide(L)'
;MQTEVIILRCPECETEVGHTVYHNGFRAAATSIGPSIIECPQCAFQVETGQKEWAQFGLVRKSWYVISRLFWLFVASIFVCGGFAALFNRLALDQGWIVKEQSNLLMLKTYIIATLVLSCLFIRRSWKEIHDSLQRYHAVDPK
;
A
#
# COMPACT_ATOMS: atom_id res chain seq x y z
N MET A 1 -6.85 -19.65 -7.96
CA MET A 1 -6.95 -18.79 -6.76
C MET A 1 -8.36 -18.25 -6.71
N GLN A 2 -9.14 -18.65 -5.71
CA GLN A 2 -10.55 -18.26 -5.56
C GLN A 2 -10.60 -17.00 -4.71
N THR A 3 -11.28 -15.96 -5.21
CA THR A 3 -11.55 -14.74 -4.47
C THR A 3 -13.00 -14.79 -4.07
N GLU A 4 -13.26 -14.78 -2.77
CA GLU A 4 -14.63 -14.78 -2.24
C GLU A 4 -14.94 -13.35 -1.78
N VAL A 5 -15.96 -12.76 -2.40
CA VAL A 5 -16.52 -11.48 -1.96
C VAL A 5 -17.70 -11.80 -1.06
N ILE A 6 -17.55 -11.54 0.24
CA ILE A 6 -18.64 -11.70 1.21
C ILE A 6 -19.30 -10.35 1.37
N ILE A 7 -20.57 -10.28 1.00
CA ILE A 7 -21.43 -9.12 1.23
C ILE A 7 -21.87 -9.13 2.68
N LEU A 8 -21.53 -8.09 3.43
CA LEU A 8 -22.01 -7.90 4.81
C LEU A 8 -23.37 -7.22 4.76
N ARG A 9 -24.37 -7.87 5.33
CA ARG A 9 -25.72 -7.33 5.50
C ARG A 9 -26.01 -7.11 6.97
N CYS A 10 -26.76 -6.05 7.27
CA CYS A 10 -27.23 -5.81 8.63
C CYS A 10 -28.22 -6.92 9.02
N PRO A 11 -28.08 -7.54 10.20
CA PRO A 11 -29.03 -8.57 10.63
C PRO A 11 -30.42 -8.01 10.93
N GLU A 12 -30.54 -6.71 11.23
CA GLU A 12 -31.80 -6.08 11.64
C GLU A 12 -32.63 -5.56 10.45
N CYS A 13 -31.97 -4.94 9.47
CA CYS A 13 -32.65 -4.29 8.34
C CYS A 13 -32.28 -4.88 6.96
N GLU A 14 -31.43 -5.92 6.94
CA GLU A 14 -30.89 -6.58 5.73
C GLU A 14 -30.13 -5.68 4.74
N THR A 15 -30.01 -4.39 5.05
CA THR A 15 -29.28 -3.43 4.22
C THR A 15 -27.81 -3.79 4.12
N GLU A 16 -27.28 -3.65 2.92
CA GLU A 16 -25.87 -3.86 2.61
C GLU A 16 -25.01 -2.81 3.32
N VAL A 17 -24.13 -3.27 4.21
CA VAL A 17 -23.27 -2.41 5.04
C VAL A 17 -21.86 -2.34 4.50
N GLY A 18 -21.46 -3.33 3.69
CA GLY A 18 -20.16 -3.33 3.02
C GLY A 18 -19.83 -4.66 2.36
N HIS A 19 -18.64 -4.70 1.77
CA HIS A 19 -18.10 -5.90 1.14
C HIS A 19 -16.75 -6.22 1.74
N THR A 20 -16.49 -7.50 1.98
CA THR A 20 -15.18 -7.99 2.40
C THR A 20 -14.64 -8.95 1.36
N VAL A 21 -13.38 -8.76 0.98
CA VAL A 21 -12.72 -9.57 -0.05
C VAL A 21 -11.73 -10.50 0.64
N TYR A 22 -12.10 -11.78 0.73
CA TYR A 22 -11.23 -12.81 1.24
C TYR A 22 -10.41 -13.40 0.09
N HIS A 23 -9.09 -13.28 0.21
CA HIS A 23 -8.17 -14.01 -0.64
C HIS A 23 -7.58 -15.16 0.15
N ASN A 24 -7.69 -16.38 -0.37
CA ASN A 24 -6.98 -17.53 0.21
C ASN A 24 -5.46 -17.37 -0.04
N GLY A 25 -4.65 -17.51 1.02
CA GLY A 25 -3.18 -17.48 0.95
C GLY A 25 -2.51 -16.15 1.34
N PHE A 26 -1.32 -15.87 0.79
CA PHE A 26 -0.45 -14.74 1.21
C PHE A 26 -1.09 -13.35 1.04
N ARG A 27 -2.08 -13.18 0.15
CA ARG A 27 -2.81 -11.90 -0.03
C ARG A 27 -3.85 -11.64 1.06
N ALA A 28 -4.22 -12.64 1.86
CA ALA A 28 -5.20 -12.50 2.95
C ALA A 28 -4.80 -11.42 3.96
N ALA A 29 -3.51 -11.28 4.23
CA ALA A 29 -3.00 -10.31 5.20
C ALA A 29 -3.22 -8.85 4.78
N ALA A 30 -3.39 -8.59 3.48
CA ALA A 30 -3.54 -7.23 2.96
C ALA A 30 -5.01 -6.81 2.81
N THR A 31 -5.93 -7.75 2.58
CA THR A 31 -7.36 -7.47 2.38
C THR A 31 -8.23 -7.68 3.62
N SER A 32 -7.68 -8.28 4.68
CA SER A 32 -8.36 -8.43 5.98
C SER A 32 -8.15 -7.25 6.94
N ILE A 33 -7.47 -6.19 6.49
CA ILE A 33 -7.26 -4.96 7.27
C ILE A 33 -8.47 -4.06 7.06
N GLY A 34 -9.22 -3.82 8.12
CA GLY A 34 -10.35 -2.91 8.14
C GLY A 34 -11.00 -2.85 9.52
N PRO A 35 -12.05 -2.03 9.70
CA PRO A 35 -12.72 -1.88 10.98
C PRO A 35 -13.38 -3.20 11.39
N SER A 36 -13.14 -3.65 12.62
CA SER A 36 -13.73 -4.89 13.12
C SER A 36 -15.25 -4.77 13.33
N ILE A 37 -15.74 -3.53 13.50
CA ILE A 37 -17.14 -3.20 13.71
C ILE A 37 -17.53 -2.06 12.76
N ILE A 38 -18.65 -2.19 12.05
CA ILE A 38 -19.24 -1.15 11.20
C ILE A 38 -20.65 -0.86 11.69
N GLU A 39 -21.02 0.41 11.77
CA GLU A 39 -22.37 0.84 12.12
C GLU A 39 -23.26 0.90 10.87
N CYS A 40 -24.46 0.30 10.96
CA CYS A 40 -25.42 0.34 9.87
C CYS A 40 -26.00 1.76 9.69
N PRO A 41 -25.96 2.34 8.47
CA PRO A 41 -26.42 3.70 8.25
C PRO A 41 -27.94 3.89 8.40
N GLN A 42 -28.73 2.81 8.38
CA GLN A 42 -30.19 2.88 8.47
C GLN A 42 -30.73 2.71 9.89
N CYS A 43 -30.20 1.76 10.65
CA CYS A 43 -30.71 1.40 11.98
C CYS A 43 -29.71 1.61 13.11
N ALA A 44 -28.51 2.16 12.82
CA ALA A 44 -27.42 2.34 13.78
C ALA A 44 -26.93 1.05 14.46
N PHE A 45 -27.34 -0.12 13.96
CA PHE A 45 -26.92 -1.40 14.51
C PHE A 45 -25.44 -1.67 14.18
N GLN A 46 -24.67 -2.11 15.16
CA GLN A 46 -23.25 -2.42 15.00
C GLN A 46 -23.05 -3.85 14.49
N VAL A 47 -22.41 -4.00 13.33
CA VAL A 47 -22.16 -5.28 12.67
C VAL A 47 -20.68 -5.63 12.78
N GLU A 48 -20.39 -6.83 13.29
CA GLU A 48 -19.04 -7.39 13.29
C GLU A 48 -18.65 -7.86 11.88
N THR A 49 -17.53 -7.38 11.37
CA THR A 49 -17.08 -7.66 10.00
C THR A 49 -16.15 -8.87 9.90
N GLY A 50 -15.67 -9.36 11.05
CA GLY A 50 -14.60 -10.37 11.13
C GLY A 50 -13.22 -9.85 10.65
N GLN A 51 -13.11 -8.59 10.24
CA GLN A 51 -11.85 -7.96 9.88
C GLN A 51 -11.04 -7.64 11.12
N LYS A 52 -9.71 -7.61 10.96
CA LYS A 52 -8.80 -7.25 12.05
C LYS A 52 -8.24 -5.87 11.79
N GLU A 53 -8.24 -5.06 12.83
CA GLU A 53 -7.55 -3.77 12.76
C GLU A 53 -6.05 -3.95 12.79
N TRP A 54 -5.31 -2.95 12.28
CA TRP A 54 -3.85 -2.97 12.27
C TRP A 54 -3.27 -3.33 13.64
N ALA A 55 -3.77 -2.77 14.75
CA ALA A 55 -3.24 -3.10 16.08
C ALA A 55 -3.36 -4.58 16.45
N GLN A 56 -4.44 -5.24 16.03
CA GLN A 56 -4.74 -6.64 16.38
C GLN A 56 -3.81 -7.63 15.67
N PHE A 57 -3.04 -7.21 14.66
CA PHE A 57 -2.05 -8.07 14.03
C PHE A 57 -0.77 -8.20 14.88
N GLY A 58 -0.25 -9.42 14.98
CA GLY A 58 1.05 -9.69 15.61
C GLY A 58 2.20 -9.01 14.86
N LEU A 59 3.29 -8.72 15.58
CA LEU A 59 4.47 -8.01 15.08
C LEU A 59 5.04 -8.64 13.79
N VAL A 60 5.14 -9.97 13.72
CA VAL A 60 5.66 -10.68 12.54
C VAL A 60 4.85 -10.35 11.28
N ARG A 61 3.52 -10.33 11.40
CA ARG A 61 2.63 -10.08 10.26
C ARG A 61 2.66 -8.62 9.82
N LYS A 62 2.80 -7.69 10.78
CA LYS A 62 3.03 -6.25 10.52
C LYS A 62 4.35 -6.03 9.78
N SER A 63 5.45 -6.58 10.29
CA SER A 63 6.77 -6.45 9.68
C SER A 63 6.79 -7.03 8.26
N TRP A 64 6.19 -8.20 8.05
CA TRP A 64 6.10 -8.81 6.74
C TRP A 64 5.29 -7.95 5.75
N TYR A 65 4.16 -7.38 6.19
CA TYR A 65 3.37 -6.47 5.36
C TYR A 65 4.22 -5.27 4.91
N VAL A 66 4.93 -4.62 5.83
CA VAL A 66 5.81 -3.49 5.52
C VAL A 66 6.94 -3.89 4.57
N ILE A 67 7.64 -4.99 4.84
CA ILE A 67 8.72 -5.50 3.98
C ILE A 67 8.21 -5.79 2.58
N SER A 68 7.06 -6.47 2.46
CA SER A 68 6.46 -6.80 1.16
C SER A 68 6.11 -5.54 0.36
N ARG A 69 5.58 -4.50 1.01
CA ARG A 69 5.26 -3.22 0.36
C ARG A 69 6.52 -2.51 -0.12
N LEU A 70 7.58 -2.45 0.70
CA LEU A 70 8.86 -1.87 0.32
C LEU A 70 9.51 -2.61 -0.85
N PHE A 71 9.44 -3.94 -0.84
CA PHE A 71 9.95 -4.76 -1.94
C PHE A 71 9.22 -4.47 -3.26
N TRP A 72 7.88 -4.41 -3.25
CA TRP A 72 7.12 -4.09 -4.46
C TRP A 72 7.37 -2.67 -4.96
N LEU A 73 7.57 -1.70 -4.07
CA LEU A 73 7.98 -0.34 -4.45
C LEU A 73 9.35 -0.34 -5.11
N PHE A 74 10.30 -1.10 -4.57
CA PHE A 74 11.62 -1.26 -5.15
C PHE A 74 11.54 -1.87 -6.55
N VAL A 75 10.79 -2.96 -6.74
CA VAL A 75 10.58 -3.58 -8.05
C VAL A 75 9.93 -2.60 -9.03
N ALA A 76 8.87 -1.89 -8.61
CA ALA A 76 8.20 -0.89 -9.44
C ALA A 76 9.16 0.22 -9.88
N SER A 77 10.05 0.68 -8.99
CA SER A 77 11.05 1.69 -9.33
C SER A 77 12.00 1.21 -10.44
N ILE A 78 12.48 -0.04 -10.37
CA ILE A 78 13.34 -0.63 -11.40
C ILE A 78 12.61 -0.68 -12.74
N PHE A 79 11.35 -1.14 -12.76
CA PHE A 79 10.56 -1.26 -13.99
C PHE A 79 10.30 0.10 -14.65
N VAL A 80 9.91 1.10 -13.86
CA VAL A 80 9.72 2.47 -14.36
C VAL A 80 11.02 2.97 -15.00
N CYS A 81 12.17 2.66 -14.40
CA CYS A 81 13.46 3.16 -14.88
C CYS A 81 13.97 2.43 -16.11
N GLY A 82 13.79 1.11 -16.18
CA GLY A 82 14.03 0.37 -17.42
C GLY A 82 13.15 0.90 -18.55
N GLY A 83 11.87 1.20 -18.26
CA GLY A 83 10.94 1.80 -19.21
C GLY A 83 11.38 3.18 -19.69
N PHE A 84 11.74 4.09 -18.78
CA PHE A 84 12.22 5.42 -19.13
C PHE A 84 13.55 5.38 -19.89
N ALA A 85 14.50 4.51 -19.51
CA ALA A 85 15.76 4.35 -20.23
C ALA A 85 15.54 3.83 -21.65
N ALA A 86 14.65 2.84 -21.83
CA ALA A 86 14.27 2.35 -23.16
C ALA A 86 13.57 3.43 -24.00
N LEU A 87 12.67 4.21 -23.39
CA LEU A 87 11.98 5.31 -24.06
C LEU A 87 12.97 6.41 -24.48
N PHE A 88 13.90 6.79 -23.62
CA PHE A 88 14.94 7.77 -23.92
C PHE A 88 15.89 7.28 -25.02
N ASN A 89 16.32 6.03 -24.98
CA ASN A 89 17.15 5.46 -26.04
C ASN A 89 16.43 5.50 -27.40
N ARG A 90 15.12 5.21 -27.41
CA ARG A 90 14.30 5.30 -28.62
C ARG A 90 14.19 6.74 -29.13
N LEU A 91 13.88 7.69 -28.24
CA LEU A 91 13.77 9.12 -28.60
C LEU A 91 15.12 9.70 -29.07
N ALA A 92 16.23 9.28 -28.45
CA ALA A 92 17.56 9.73 -28.84
C ALA A 92 17.99 9.17 -30.21
N LEU A 93 17.64 7.91 -30.51
CA LEU A 93 17.82 7.32 -31.83
C LEU A 93 16.98 8.04 -32.89
N ASP A 94 15.71 8.33 -32.59
CA ASP A 94 14.81 9.02 -33.54
C ASP A 94 15.27 10.45 -33.84
N GLN A 95 15.93 11.13 -32.91
CA GLN A 95 16.48 12.48 -33.14
C GLN A 95 17.91 12.48 -33.72
N GLY A 96 18.54 11.32 -33.91
CA GLY A 96 19.92 11.22 -34.42
C GLY A 96 20.99 11.73 -33.45
N TRP A 97 20.66 11.81 -32.15
CA TRP A 97 21.60 12.29 -31.14
C TRP A 97 22.57 11.15 -30.79
N ILE A 98 23.85 11.33 -31.11
CA ILE A 98 24.92 10.45 -30.60
C ILE A 98 25.08 10.77 -29.11
N VAL A 99 24.35 10.04 -28.27
CA VAL A 99 24.39 10.20 -26.81
C VAL A 99 25.78 9.79 -26.33
N LYS A 100 26.64 10.78 -26.08
CA LYS A 100 27.96 10.55 -25.47
C LYS A 100 27.80 10.00 -24.05
N GLU A 101 28.76 9.19 -23.64
CA GLU A 101 28.84 8.47 -22.37
C GLU A 101 28.62 9.34 -21.11
N GLN A 102 28.88 10.66 -21.19
CA GLN A 102 28.63 11.61 -20.10
C GLN A 102 27.14 11.85 -19.77
N SER A 103 26.25 11.81 -20.77
CA SER A 103 24.81 12.00 -20.55
C SER A 103 24.19 10.86 -19.75
N ASN A 104 24.71 9.64 -19.92
CA ASN A 104 24.27 8.47 -19.15
C ASN A 104 24.64 8.60 -17.67
N LEU A 105 25.82 9.16 -17.36
CA LEU A 105 26.26 9.39 -15.98
C LEU A 105 25.42 10.47 -15.29
N LEU A 106 25.06 11.55 -16.00
CA LEU A 106 24.21 12.61 -15.45
C LEU A 106 22.79 12.10 -15.17
N MET A 107 22.20 11.38 -16.14
CA MET A 107 20.89 10.71 -16.00
C MET A 107 20.88 9.74 -14.82
N LEU A 108 21.92 8.92 -14.66
CA LEU A 108 22.06 7.98 -13.55
C LEU A 108 22.15 8.71 -12.20
N LYS A 109 22.90 9.83 -12.12
CA LYS A 109 23.00 10.63 -10.89
C LYS A 109 21.68 11.28 -10.52
N THR A 110 20.99 11.92 -11.45
CA THR A 110 19.67 12.50 -11.20
C THR A 110 18.65 11.43 -10.81
N TYR A 111 18.76 10.24 -11.36
CA TYR A 111 17.91 9.10 -11.02
C TYR A 111 18.13 8.62 -9.58
N ILE A 112 19.39 8.41 -9.17
CA ILE A 112 19.72 8.00 -7.79
C ILE A 112 19.19 9.03 -6.81
N ILE A 113 19.38 10.32 -7.09
CA ILE A 113 18.89 11.42 -6.25
C ILE A 113 17.36 11.41 -6.19
N ALA A 114 16.66 11.34 -7.33
CA ALA A 114 15.19 11.33 -7.37
C ALA A 114 14.61 10.12 -6.62
N THR A 115 15.24 8.95 -6.76
CA THR A 115 14.81 7.71 -6.09
C THR A 115 15.02 7.78 -4.59
N LEU A 116 16.16 8.31 -4.14
CA LEU A 116 16.43 8.54 -2.72
C LEU A 116 15.42 9.55 -2.15
N VAL A 117 15.15 10.66 -2.83
CA VAL A 117 14.18 11.66 -2.39
C VAL A 117 12.78 11.06 -2.28
N LEU A 118 12.31 10.35 -3.31
CA LEU A 118 11.01 9.70 -3.29
C LEU A 118 10.91 8.62 -2.20
N SER A 119 11.96 7.83 -2.00
CA SER A 119 12.02 6.84 -0.93
C SER A 119 11.97 7.49 0.45
N CYS A 120 12.71 8.59 0.67
CA CYS A 120 12.68 9.36 1.91
C CYS A 120 11.29 9.98 2.17
N LEU A 121 10.65 10.55 1.15
CA LEU A 121 9.28 11.09 1.26
C LEU A 121 8.26 9.99 1.59
N PHE A 122 8.40 8.82 0.98
CA PHE A 122 7.54 7.67 1.26
C PHE A 122 7.73 7.19 2.70
N ILE A 123 8.97 6.97 3.14
CA ILE A 123 9.29 6.56 4.52
C ILE A 123 8.72 7.58 5.52
N ARG A 124 8.88 8.88 5.25
CA ARG A 124 8.34 9.95 6.10
C ARG A 124 6.81 9.89 6.18
N ARG A 125 6.13 9.66 5.05
CA ARG A 125 4.67 9.54 5.01
C ARG A 125 4.19 8.29 5.77
N SER A 126 4.80 7.14 5.52
CA SER A 126 4.48 5.90 6.22
C SER A 126 4.74 6.02 7.72
N TRP A 127 5.84 6.66 8.13
CA TRP A 127 6.13 6.92 9.54
C TRP A 127 5.04 7.78 10.18
N LYS A 128 4.59 8.83 9.49
CA LYS A 128 3.49 9.69 9.98
C LYS A 128 2.19 8.89 10.16
N GLU A 129 1.80 8.08 9.19
CA GLU A 129 0.60 7.23 9.30
C GLU A 129 0.68 6.23 10.46
N ILE A 130 1.86 5.64 10.69
CA ILE A 130 2.10 4.74 11.83
C ILE A 130 2.02 5.51 13.15
N HIS A 131 2.64 6.68 13.24
CA HIS A 131 2.64 7.52 14.43
C HIS A 131 1.22 8.00 14.79
N ASP A 132 0.45 8.48 13.80
CA ASP A 132 -0.93 8.92 13.98
C ASP A 132 -1.86 7.75 14.37
N SER A 133 -1.54 6.54 13.92
CA SER A 133 -2.25 5.33 14.37
C SER A 133 -1.91 5.00 15.82
N LEU A 134 -0.63 5.06 16.23
CA LEU A 134 -0.20 4.81 17.61
C LEU A 134 -0.79 5.83 18.59
N GLN A 135 -0.85 7.11 18.24
CA GLN A 135 -1.46 8.13 19.11
C GLN A 135 -2.96 7.90 19.32
N ARG A 136 -3.69 7.48 18.28
CA ARG A 136 -5.10 7.09 18.44
C ARG A 136 -5.29 5.92 19.39
N TYR A 137 -4.38 4.95 19.40
CA TYR A 137 -4.44 3.85 20.38
C TYR A 137 -4.20 4.33 21.82
N HIS A 138 -3.21 5.20 22.05
CA HIS A 138 -2.96 5.75 23.40
C HIS A 138 -4.11 6.63 23.92
N ALA A 139 -4.86 7.27 23.03
CA ALA A 139 -6.02 8.08 23.42
C ALA A 139 -7.24 7.24 23.83
N VAL A 140 -7.36 5.99 23.35
CA VAL A 140 -8.49 5.09 23.62
C VAL A 140 -8.28 4.25 24.89
N ASP A 141 -7.04 4.03 25.31
CA ASP A 141 -6.70 3.25 26.51
C ASP A 141 -5.78 4.05 27.45
N PRO A 142 -6.31 5.07 28.16
CA PRO A 142 -5.56 5.78 29.19
C PRO A 142 -5.46 4.88 30.42
N LYS A 143 -4.38 4.10 30.51
CA LYS A 143 -3.96 3.50 31.78
C LYS A 143 -3.33 4.54 32.70
#